data_AF-A0AA88N5D0-F1
#
_entry.id   AF-A0AA88N5D0-F1
#
_cell.length_a   1.000
_cell.length_b   1.000
_cell.length_c   1.000
_cell.angle_alpha   90.00
_cell.angle_beta   90.00
_cell.angle_gamma   90.00
#
_symmetry.space_group_name_H-M   'P 1'
#
loop_
_entity.id
_entity.type
_entity.pdbx_description
1 polymer ?
#
loop_
_entity_poly.entity_id
_entity_poly.type
_entity_poly.pdbx_seq_one_letter_code
_entity_poly.pdbx_strand_id
1 'polypeptide(L)'
;MFPYFSFTKQQQIIRMKVNSSQDVNDPKIMTAIEEKLKQKLKDYGMAENITVTWRKQPDGVVFHKEEENITAVTNTRETCDL
;
A
#
# COMPACT_ATOMS: atom_id res chain seq x y z
N MET A 1 10.63 -21.55 -39.28
CA MET A 1 11.15 -20.45 -38.44
C MET A 1 10.02 -19.98 -37.54
N PHE A 2 9.93 -20.53 -36.32
CA PHE A 2 8.84 -20.18 -35.40
C PHE A 2 9.19 -18.83 -34.75
N PRO A 3 8.29 -17.83 -34.80
CA PRO A 3 8.56 -16.53 -34.21
C PRO A 3 8.72 -16.68 -32.71
N TYR A 4 9.81 -16.12 -32.17
CA TYR A 4 10.05 -16.00 -30.74
C TYR A 4 8.91 -15.16 -30.13
N PHE A 5 7.87 -15.82 -29.63
CA PHE A 5 6.88 -15.19 -28.77
C PHE A 5 7.55 -14.92 -27.43
N SER A 6 8.21 -13.76 -27.30
CA SER A 6 8.63 -13.28 -25.99
C SER A 6 7.37 -12.85 -25.23
N PHE A 7 6.88 -13.71 -24.34
CA PHE A 7 5.87 -13.33 -23.35
C PHE A 7 6.52 -12.36 -22.36
N THR A 8 6.46 -11.07 -22.65
CA THR A 8 6.82 -10.03 -21.68
C THR A 8 5.79 -10.08 -20.56
N LYS A 9 6.23 -10.46 -19.35
CA LYS A 9 5.37 -10.41 -18.16
C LYS A 9 4.96 -8.95 -17.94
N GLN A 10 3.69 -8.64 -18.14
CA GLN A 10 3.12 -7.33 -17.85
C GLN A 10 3.05 -7.18 -16.33
N GLN A 11 3.91 -6.35 -15.75
CA GLN A 11 3.89 -6.03 -14.32
C GLN A 11 3.50 -4.57 -14.15
N GLN A 12 2.50 -4.33 -13.30
CA GLN A 12 2.08 -2.99 -12.90
C GLN A 12 2.27 -2.85 -11.40
N ILE A 13 2.85 -1.72 -10.97
CA ILE A 13 3.10 -1.42 -9.56
C ILE A 13 2.19 -0.26 -9.16
N ILE A 14 1.32 -0.51 -8.19
CA ILE A 14 0.38 0.49 -7.66
C ILE A 14 0.90 0.92 -6.28
N ARG A 15 0.98 2.23 -6.07
CA ARG A 15 1.19 2.81 -4.73
C ARG A 15 -0.16 3.18 -4.14
N MET A 16 -0.39 2.83 -2.88
CA MET A 16 -1.63 3.16 -2.18
C MET A 16 -1.34 3.74 -0.80
N LYS A 17 -2.20 4.66 -0.38
CA LYS A 17 -2.23 5.20 0.98
C LYS A 17 -3.47 4.66 1.67
N VAL A 18 -3.33 4.15 2.88
CA VAL A 18 -4.41 3.54 3.65
C VAL A 18 -4.56 4.34 4.94
N ASN A 19 -5.78 4.79 5.23
CA ASN A 19 -6.13 5.37 6.52
C ASN A 19 -6.78 4.27 7.38
N SER A 20 -6.15 3.94 8.50
CA SER A 20 -6.59 2.90 9.43
C SER A 20 -6.07 3.21 10.83
N SER A 21 -6.87 2.90 11.84
CA SER A 21 -6.43 2.91 13.25
C SER A 21 -5.72 1.61 13.65
N GLN A 22 -5.82 0.56 12.83
CA GLN A 22 -5.20 -0.75 13.04
C GLN A 22 -3.85 -0.84 12.32
N ASP A 23 -2.98 -1.74 12.77
CA ASP A 23 -1.73 -2.02 12.07
C ASP A 23 -1.98 -2.76 10.75
N VAL A 24 -1.81 -2.03 9.65
CA VAL A 24 -2.02 -2.57 8.30
C VAL A 24 -0.94 -3.57 7.86
N ASN A 25 0.16 -3.70 8.60
CA ASN A 25 1.16 -4.74 8.37
C ASN A 25 0.84 -6.05 9.10
N ASP A 26 -0.27 -6.13 9.85
CA ASP A 26 -0.77 -7.40 10.38
C ASP A 26 -1.06 -8.39 9.23
N PRO A 27 -0.57 -9.65 9.29
CA PRO A 27 -0.74 -10.61 8.20
C PRO A 27 -2.19 -10.86 7.80
N LYS A 28 -3.13 -10.84 8.75
CA LYS A 28 -4.55 -11.06 8.48
C LYS A 28 -5.15 -9.87 7.73
N ILE A 29 -4.77 -8.65 8.12
CA ILE A 29 -5.21 -7.42 7.44
C ILE A 29 -4.64 -7.35 6.02
N MET A 30 -3.34 -7.63 5.85
CA MET A 30 -2.71 -7.67 4.53
C MET A 30 -3.36 -8.67 3.58
N THR A 31 -3.67 -9.87 4.09
CA THR A 31 -4.37 -10.91 3.31
C THR A 31 -5.74 -10.43 2.85
N ALA A 32 -6.52 -9.83 3.75
CA ALA A 32 -7.85 -9.31 3.44
C ALA A 32 -7.80 -8.18 2.37
N ILE A 33 -6.80 -7.30 2.44
CA ILE A 33 -6.62 -6.23 1.43
C ILE A 33 -6.22 -6.85 0.08
N GLU A 34 -5.32 -7.83 0.07
CA GLU A 34 -4.89 -8.52 -1.14
C GLU A 34 -6.06 -9.21 -1.86
N GLU A 35 -6.90 -9.92 -1.12
CA GLU A 35 -8.12 -10.56 -1.64
C GLU A 35 -9.09 -9.53 -2.22
N LYS A 36 -9.33 -8.43 -1.49
CA LYS A 36 -10.20 -7.35 -1.96
C LYS A 36 -9.66 -6.69 -3.22
N LEU A 37 -8.35 -6.52 -3.34
CA LEU A 37 -7.72 -5.98 -4.54
C LEU A 37 -7.84 -6.95 -5.72
N LYS A 38 -7.61 -8.25 -5.51
CA LYS A 38 -7.84 -9.28 -6.52
C LYS A 38 -9.28 -9.27 -7.02
N GLN A 39 -10.26 -9.19 -6.13
CA GLN A 39 -11.68 -9.11 -6.49
C GLN A 39 -11.97 -7.89 -7.35
N LYS A 40 -11.57 -6.69 -6.91
CA LYS A 40 -11.78 -5.46 -7.69
C LYS A 40 -11.14 -5.53 -9.08
N LEU A 41 -9.92 -6.05 -9.19
CA LEU A 41 -9.25 -6.19 -10.49
C LEU A 41 -10.01 -7.13 -11.42
N LYS A 42 -10.59 -8.22 -10.91
CA LYS A 42 -11.48 -9.09 -11.68
C LYS A 42 -12.75 -8.36 -12.11
N ASP A 43 -13.37 -7.59 -11.21
CA ASP A 43 -14.57 -6.80 -11.52
C ASP A 43 -14.30 -5.75 -12.62
N TYR A 44 -13.06 -5.23 -12.70
CA TYR A 44 -12.62 -4.33 -13.77
C TYR A 44 -12.19 -5.05 -15.08
N GLY A 45 -12.43 -6.36 -15.20
CA GLY A 45 -12.21 -7.12 -16.43
C GLY A 45 -10.79 -7.68 -16.58
N MET A 46 -10.00 -7.72 -15.51
CA MET A 46 -8.69 -8.38 -15.56
C MET A 46 -8.83 -9.90 -15.47
N ALA A 47 -7.90 -10.64 -16.08
CA ALA A 47 -7.94 -12.09 -16.16
C ALA A 47 -7.97 -12.76 -14.77
N GLU A 48 -8.60 -13.95 -14.67
CA GLU A 48 -8.73 -14.65 -13.39
C GLU A 48 -7.38 -15.07 -12.78
N ASN A 49 -6.35 -15.24 -13.61
CA ASN A 49 -5.00 -15.67 -13.23
C ASN A 49 -4.07 -14.52 -12.80
N ILE A 50 -4.62 -13.36 -12.44
CA ILE A 50 -3.82 -12.26 -11.90
C ILE A 50 -3.12 -12.67 -10.60
N THR A 51 -1.85 -12.29 -10.50
CA THR A 51 -1.07 -12.42 -9.27
C THR A 51 -0.92 -11.04 -8.66
N VAL A 52 -1.46 -10.85 -7.45
CA VAL A 52 -1.28 -9.65 -6.65
C VAL A 52 -0.35 -10.03 -5.51
N THR A 53 0.72 -9.26 -5.33
CA THR A 53 1.71 -9.49 -4.27
C THR A 53 2.13 -8.18 -3.66
N TRP A 54 2.42 -8.21 -2.37
CA TRP A 54 3.01 -7.07 -1.69
C TRP A 54 4.47 -6.87 -2.08
N ARG A 55 4.84 -5.61 -2.33
CA ARG A 55 6.24 -5.22 -2.50
C ARG A 55 6.79 -4.83 -1.14
N LYS A 56 7.64 -5.67 -0.57
CA LYS A 56 8.42 -5.33 0.62
C LYS A 56 9.46 -4.27 0.27
N GLN A 57 9.62 -3.30 1.16
CA GLN A 57 10.68 -2.31 1.08
C GLN A 57 11.98 -2.88 1.66
N PRO A 58 13.13 -2.17 1.52
CA PRO A 58 14.43 -2.69 1.99
C PRO A 58 14.48 -3.05 3.47
N ASP A 59 13.62 -2.44 4.29
CA ASP A 59 13.44 -2.71 5.72
C ASP A 59 12.52 -3.91 6.01
N GLY A 60 11.96 -4.53 4.99
CA GLY A 60 11.14 -5.73 5.09
C GLY A 60 9.65 -5.48 5.33
N VAL A 61 9.22 -4.23 5.54
CA VAL A 61 7.81 -3.87 5.71
C VAL A 61 7.18 -3.39 4.40
N VAL A 62 5.85 -3.33 4.36
CA VAL A 62 5.10 -2.94 3.16
C VAL A 62 4.55 -1.53 3.30
N PHE A 63 3.90 -1.25 4.43
CA PHE A 63 3.32 0.04 4.73
C PHE A 63 4.14 0.79 5.78
N HIS A 64 4.47 2.03 5.47
CA HIS A 64 5.02 2.99 6.41
C HIS A 64 3.92 3.91 6.89
N LYS A 65 3.96 4.27 8.17
CA LYS A 65 3.16 5.38 8.67
C LYS A 65 3.69 6.65 8.01
N GLU A 66 2.77 7.47 7.51
CA GLU A 66 3.12 8.79 7.05
C GLU A 66 3.37 9.65 8.29
N GLU A 67 4.58 10.19 8.42
CA GLU A 67 4.86 11.17 9.45
C GLU A 67 4.21 12.49 9.05
N GLU A 68 3.32 13.00 9.89
CA GLU A 68 2.89 14.38 9.79
C GLU A 68 4.11 15.24 10.13
N ASN A 69 4.62 15.98 9.15
CA ASN A 69 5.64 17.00 9.40
C ASN A 69 5.00 18.07 10.28
N ILE A 70 5.02 17.90 11.60
CA ILE A 70 4.73 18.96 12.56
C ILE A 70 5.88 19.95 12.42
N THR A 71 5.78 20.86 11.45
CA THR A 71 6.60 22.06 11.46
C THR A 71 6.39 22.70 12.83
N ALA A 72 7.46 22.77 13.61
CA ALA A 72 7.46 23.27 14.97
C ALA A 72 6.78 24.64 15.07
N VAL A 73 5.50 24.66 15.43
CA VAL A 73 4.88 25.81 16.08
C VAL A 73 4.94 25.54 17.57
N THR A 74 6.16 25.61 18.11
CA THR A 74 6.34 26.04 19.48
C THR A 74 6.04 27.54 19.50
N ASN A 75 4.82 27.91 19.89
CA ASN A 75 4.60 29.23 20.46
C ASN A 75 3.75 29.10 21.73
N THR A 76 4.48 29.17 22.84
CA THR A 76 4.14 29.92 24.04
C THR A 76 2.91 29.46 24.82
N ARG A 77 3.18 28.81 25.96
CA ARG A 77 2.31 28.84 27.13
C ARG A 77 2.12 30.31 27.50
N GLU A 78 1.04 30.94 27.05
CA GLU A 78 0.59 32.16 27.72
C GLU A 78 0.03 31.76 29.08
N THR A 79 0.64 32.38 30.08
CA THR A 79 0.36 32.30 31.50
C THR A 79 -1.12 32.60 31.76
N CYS A 80 -1.83 31.70 32.44
CA CYS A 80 -3.05 32.09 33.16
C CYS A 80 -2.61 32.82 34.43
N ASP A 81 -2.69 34.15 34.43
CA ASP A 81 -2.74 34.92 35.67
C ASP A 81 -4.13 34.76 36.30
N LEU A 82 -4.13 34.64 37.63
CA LEU A 82 -5.26 34.43 38.54
C LEU A 82 -6.28 35.58 38.56
#